data_AF-A0A1E7LWP9-F1
#
_entry.id   AF-A0A1E7LWP9-F1
#
_cell.length_a   1.000
_cell.length_b   1.000
_cell.length_c   1.000
_cell.angle_alpha   90.00
_cell.angle_beta   90.00
_cell.angle_gamma   90.00
#
_symmetry.space_group_name_H-M   'P 1'
#
loop_
_entity.id
_entity.type
_entity.pdbx_description
1 polymer ?
#
loop_
_entity_poly.entity_id
_entity_poly.type
_entity_poly.pdbx_seq_one_letter_code
_entity_poly.pdbx_strand_id
1 'polypeptide(L)'
;MLRRLALTAVVTLAAVSVTAPGASALAGASGQVPSALPTSGPLSAVQPALGPLPVPLPPLPSFLGGGSGGGGTVDEPAARTRLTVTVERSGVAGADGTFELTCGPTGGTHPERQGACDRLPGLTVTVERSGVAGADGTFELTCGPTGGTHPERQGACDRLAEVGGTRAGQDLFRPAPEGTMCTMIYGGDASARIVGTWEGRRVDTTVTRGDGCEIARWNNLVPVLPDLR
;
A
#
# COMPACT_ATOMS: atom_id res chain seq x y z
N MET A 1 -3.15 -39.65 9.22
CA MET A 1 -2.88 -38.82 10.42
C MET A 1 -1.73 -37.87 10.10
N LEU A 2 -2.02 -36.66 9.61
CA LEU A 2 -1.01 -35.66 9.24
C LEU A 2 -0.61 -34.85 10.48
N ARG A 3 0.65 -34.99 10.92
CA ARG A 3 1.25 -34.14 11.94
C ARG A 3 1.55 -32.76 11.33
N ARG A 4 0.86 -31.73 11.83
CA ARG A 4 1.19 -30.32 11.56
C ARG A 4 2.48 -29.98 12.28
N LEU A 5 3.54 -29.68 11.55
CA LEU A 5 4.78 -29.11 12.08
C LEU A 5 4.57 -27.60 12.18
N ALA A 6 4.37 -27.09 13.39
CA ALA A 6 4.40 -25.67 13.70
C ALA A 6 5.87 -25.23 13.81
N LEU A 7 6.32 -24.33 12.93
CA LEU A 7 7.61 -23.66 13.09
C LEU A 7 7.44 -22.52 14.11
N THR A 8 7.76 -22.80 15.38
CA THR A 8 8.06 -21.78 16.39
C THR A 8 9.45 -21.21 16.13
N ALA A 9 9.54 -19.99 15.61
CA ALA A 9 10.80 -19.25 15.57
C ALA A 9 11.03 -18.60 16.94
N VAL A 10 11.88 -19.21 17.77
CA VAL A 10 12.36 -18.62 19.03
C VAL A 10 13.57 -17.76 18.72
N VAL A 11 13.39 -16.43 18.69
CA VAL A 11 14.52 -15.50 18.60
C VAL A 11 15.05 -15.26 20.02
N THR A 12 16.21 -15.83 20.33
CA THR A 12 16.96 -15.58 21.57
C THR A 12 17.80 -14.32 21.37
N LEU A 13 17.36 -13.18 21.92
CA LEU A 13 18.25 -12.02 22.07
C LEU A 13 19.19 -12.27 23.26
N ALA A 14 20.45 -12.58 22.96
CA ALA A 14 21.52 -12.50 23.93
C ALA A 14 21.74 -11.03 24.32
N ALA A 15 21.63 -10.74 25.62
CA ALA A 15 21.90 -9.43 26.19
C ALA A 15 23.41 -9.14 26.09
N VAL A 16 23.80 -8.20 25.21
CA VAL A 16 25.12 -7.59 25.23
C VAL A 16 25.03 -6.39 26.17
N SER A 17 25.53 -6.55 27.39
CA SER A 17 25.74 -5.46 28.34
C SER A 17 26.94 -4.62 27.90
N VAL A 18 26.67 -3.53 27.17
CA VAL A 18 27.66 -2.48 26.88
C VAL A 18 27.73 -1.54 28.09
N THR A 19 28.88 -1.52 28.75
CA THR A 19 29.25 -0.51 29.74
C THR A 19 29.65 0.78 29.02
N ALA A 20 28.92 1.87 29.28
CA ALA A 20 29.24 3.20 28.76
C ALA A 20 30.25 3.91 29.68
N PRO A 21 31.32 4.55 29.16
CA PRO A 21 32.10 5.53 29.91
C PRO A 21 31.41 6.90 29.91
N GLY A 22 31.58 7.61 31.04
CA GLY A 22 30.84 8.80 31.42
C GLY A 22 30.99 10.01 30.49
N ALA A 23 29.87 10.71 30.28
CA ALA A 23 29.83 12.01 29.63
C ALA A 23 30.04 13.12 30.66
N SER A 24 31.12 13.88 30.49
CA SER A 24 31.34 15.14 31.19
C SER A 24 30.46 16.23 30.57
N ALA A 25 29.86 17.02 31.44
CA ALA A 25 29.01 18.16 31.12
C ALA A 25 29.74 19.24 30.32
N LEU A 26 29.08 19.80 29.31
CA LEU A 26 29.27 21.19 28.91
C LEU A 26 27.92 21.83 28.57
N ALA A 27 27.80 23.05 29.08
CA ALA A 27 26.64 23.92 29.08
C ALA A 27 26.37 24.56 27.71
N GLY A 28 25.14 25.02 27.52
CA GLY A 28 24.90 26.23 26.71
C GLY A 28 23.67 26.22 25.83
N ALA A 29 23.00 27.37 25.84
CA ALA A 29 22.06 27.90 24.85
C ALA A 29 20.59 27.46 24.94
N SER A 30 19.89 28.14 25.85
CA SER A 30 18.47 28.47 25.77
C SER A 30 18.12 29.16 24.44
N GLY A 31 17.47 28.43 23.53
CA GLY A 31 16.84 28.95 22.33
C GLY A 31 15.31 29.03 22.50
N GLN A 32 14.79 30.26 22.50
CA GLN A 32 13.37 30.62 22.61
C GLN A 32 12.50 29.94 21.55
N VAL A 33 11.36 29.39 21.98
CA VAL A 33 10.29 28.88 21.12
C VAL A 33 9.31 30.02 20.84
N PRO A 34 9.05 30.44 19.58
CA PRO A 34 8.02 31.42 19.30
C PRO A 34 6.63 30.76 19.38
N SER A 35 5.77 31.33 20.20
CA SER A 35 4.35 31.00 20.30
C SER A 35 3.61 31.41 19.02
N ALA A 36 3.13 30.44 18.26
CA ALA A 36 2.18 30.68 17.19
C ALA A 36 0.76 30.79 17.80
N LEU A 37 0.18 31.99 17.71
CA LEU A 37 -1.21 32.26 18.06
C LEU A 37 -2.14 31.60 17.02
N PRO A 38 -3.21 30.90 17.42
CA PRO A 38 -4.24 30.47 16.48
C PRO A 38 -5.15 31.66 16.13
N THR A 39 -5.06 32.15 14.90
CA THR A 39 -6.05 33.08 14.35
C THR A 39 -7.35 32.33 14.06
N SER A 40 -8.32 32.49 14.97
CA SER A 40 -9.70 32.07 14.77
C SER A 40 -10.34 32.93 13.67
N GLY A 41 -10.50 32.37 12.48
CA GLY A 41 -11.33 32.96 11.42
C GLY A 41 -12.81 32.77 11.74
N PRO A 42 -13.69 33.72 11.35
CA PRO A 42 -15.11 33.65 11.66
C PRO A 42 -15.81 32.55 10.83
N LEU A 43 -16.63 31.76 11.52
CA LEU A 43 -17.54 30.80 10.91
C LEU A 43 -18.57 31.55 10.07
N SER A 44 -18.48 31.42 8.74
CA SER A 44 -19.56 31.81 7.83
C SER A 44 -20.77 30.91 8.09
N ALA A 45 -21.79 31.48 8.75
CA ALA A 45 -23.12 30.90 8.84
C ALA A 45 -23.77 30.95 7.46
N VAL A 46 -23.78 29.82 6.74
CA VAL A 46 -24.58 29.64 5.54
C VAL A 46 -26.04 29.48 5.98
N GLN A 47 -26.88 30.48 5.70
CA GLN A 47 -28.32 30.36 5.87
C GLN A 47 -28.88 29.42 4.80
N PRO A 48 -29.67 28.39 5.15
CA PRO A 48 -30.39 27.61 4.17
C PRO A 48 -31.54 28.45 3.62
N ALA A 49 -31.49 28.76 2.33
CA ALA A 49 -32.62 29.33 1.61
C ALA A 49 -33.77 28.31 1.61
N LEU A 50 -34.94 28.75 2.09
CA LEU A 50 -36.19 28.01 2.03
C LEU A 50 -36.56 27.79 0.56
N GLY A 51 -36.34 26.57 0.07
CA GLY A 51 -36.81 26.12 -1.24
C GLY A 51 -38.34 25.95 -1.28
N PRO A 52 -38.95 25.97 -2.47
CA PRO A 52 -40.39 25.91 -2.64
C PRO A 52 -40.99 24.56 -2.19
N LEU A 53 -42.20 24.63 -1.66
CA LEU A 53 -42.98 23.50 -1.14
C LEU A 53 -43.17 22.40 -2.21
N PRO A 54 -43.10 21.11 -1.83
CA PRO A 54 -43.29 19.99 -2.75
C PRO A 54 -44.75 19.88 -3.21
N VAL A 55 -44.95 19.78 -4.52
CA VAL A 55 -46.25 19.54 -5.16
C VAL A 55 -46.54 18.03 -5.12
N PRO A 56 -47.79 17.58 -4.81
CA PRO A 56 -48.10 16.16 -4.76
C PRO A 56 -48.07 15.53 -6.16
N LEU A 57 -47.19 14.54 -6.34
CA LEU A 57 -47.09 13.69 -7.52
C LEU A 57 -48.25 12.65 -7.53
N PRO A 58 -48.83 12.34 -8.70
CA PRO A 58 -49.81 11.26 -8.84
C PRO A 58 -49.17 9.87 -8.64
N PRO A 59 -49.93 8.86 -8.17
CA PRO A 59 -49.40 7.51 -7.99
C PRO A 59 -49.13 6.85 -9.35
N LEU A 60 -47.90 6.37 -9.52
CA LEU A 60 -47.49 5.56 -10.67
C LEU A 60 -48.14 4.15 -10.59
N PRO A 61 -48.48 3.54 -11.74
CA PRO A 61 -49.01 2.19 -11.78
C PRO A 61 -47.94 1.16 -11.36
N SER A 62 -48.36 0.23 -10.50
CA SER A 62 -47.56 -0.88 -10.01
C SER A 62 -47.24 -1.87 -11.14
N PHE A 63 -46.07 -1.74 -11.75
CA PHE A 63 -45.53 -2.78 -12.63
C PHE A 63 -45.02 -3.94 -11.78
N LEU A 64 -45.67 -5.07 -11.97
CA LEU A 64 -45.37 -6.36 -11.38
C LEU A 64 -44.02 -6.90 -11.90
N GLY A 65 -43.21 -7.41 -10.96
CA GLY A 65 -42.50 -8.68 -11.14
C GLY A 65 -41.40 -8.73 -12.20
N GLY A 66 -40.27 -8.08 -11.94
CA GLY A 66 -38.99 -8.41 -12.56
C GLY A 66 -37.97 -8.60 -11.46
N GLY A 67 -37.85 -9.83 -10.94
CA GLY A 67 -36.81 -10.20 -9.99
C GLY A 67 -35.44 -9.96 -10.61
N SER A 68 -34.88 -8.79 -10.36
CA SER A 68 -33.48 -8.51 -10.62
C SER A 68 -32.71 -9.31 -9.58
N GLY A 69 -32.36 -10.54 -9.96
CA GLY A 69 -31.30 -11.27 -9.31
C GLY A 69 -30.06 -10.40 -9.44
N GLY A 70 -29.82 -9.59 -8.40
CA GLY A 70 -28.56 -8.92 -8.20
C GLY A 70 -27.51 -10.02 -8.14
N GLY A 71 -26.88 -10.27 -9.29
CA GLY A 71 -25.53 -10.77 -9.33
C GLY A 71 -24.68 -9.71 -8.65
N GLY A 72 -24.71 -9.71 -7.31
CA GLY A 72 -23.53 -9.35 -6.57
C GLY A 72 -22.47 -10.27 -7.14
N THR A 73 -21.57 -9.72 -7.93
CA THR A 73 -20.21 -10.21 -7.92
C THR A 73 -19.90 -10.33 -6.44
N VAL A 74 -19.94 -11.56 -5.93
CA VAL A 74 -19.22 -11.88 -4.70
C VAL A 74 -17.84 -11.34 -5.01
N ASP A 75 -17.53 -10.18 -4.43
CA ASP A 75 -16.16 -9.73 -4.25
C ASP A 75 -15.46 -10.98 -3.75
N GLU A 76 -14.72 -11.63 -4.64
CA GLU A 76 -13.92 -12.79 -4.29
C GLU A 76 -13.01 -12.23 -3.22
N PRO A 77 -13.19 -12.64 -1.94
CA PRO A 77 -12.76 -11.82 -0.83
C PRO A 77 -11.26 -11.62 -0.97
N ALA A 78 -10.86 -10.40 -1.32
CA ALA A 78 -9.48 -10.00 -1.47
C ALA A 78 -8.72 -10.66 -0.32
N ALA A 79 -7.76 -11.53 -0.66
CA ALA A 79 -7.18 -12.50 0.28
C ALA A 79 -6.93 -11.84 1.64
N ARG A 80 -7.77 -12.16 2.63
CA ARG A 80 -7.76 -11.42 3.90
C ARG A 80 -6.47 -11.73 4.62
N THR A 81 -5.69 -10.71 4.91
CA THR A 81 -4.46 -10.88 5.68
C THR A 81 -4.85 -11.03 7.13
N ARG A 82 -4.65 -12.19 7.75
CA ARG A 82 -4.83 -12.36 9.20
C ARG A 82 -3.48 -12.65 9.84
N LEU A 83 -3.07 -11.79 10.76
CA LEU A 83 -1.84 -11.89 11.53
C LEU A 83 -2.18 -11.97 13.01
N THR A 84 -1.49 -12.85 13.73
CA THR A 84 -1.55 -12.93 15.19
C THR A 84 -0.17 -12.55 15.72
N VAL A 85 -0.12 -11.47 16.50
CA VAL A 85 1.11 -10.92 17.07
C VAL A 85 1.07 -11.13 18.58
N THR A 86 2.05 -11.85 19.12
CA THR A 86 2.21 -12.03 20.57
C THR A 86 3.35 -11.15 21.05
N VAL A 87 3.06 -10.28 22.01
CA VAL A 87 4.03 -9.40 22.66
C VAL A 87 4.21 -9.89 24.10
N GLU A 88 5.45 -10.13 24.50
CA GLU A 88 5.81 -10.50 25.86
C GLU A 88 6.97 -9.66 26.33
N ARG A 89 6.99 -9.30 27.62
CA ARG A 89 8.11 -8.60 28.26
C ARG A 89 8.46 -7.28 27.58
N SER A 90 7.45 -6.55 27.09
CA SER A 90 7.64 -5.21 26.53
C SER A 90 8.09 -4.19 27.58
N GLY A 91 7.82 -4.43 28.86
CA GLY A 91 8.05 -3.48 29.94
C GLY A 91 7.09 -2.29 29.93
N VAL A 92 6.08 -2.30 29.05
CA VAL A 92 5.02 -1.30 28.96
C VAL A 92 3.73 -1.91 29.50
N ALA A 93 3.13 -1.30 30.51
CA ALA A 93 1.90 -1.80 31.11
C ALA A 93 0.78 -1.87 30.07
N GLY A 94 0.21 -3.05 29.87
CA GLY A 94 -0.90 -3.31 28.93
C GLY A 94 -0.49 -3.52 27.46
N ALA A 95 0.81 -3.52 27.13
CA ALA A 95 1.29 -3.83 25.78
C ALA A 95 1.62 -5.31 25.57
N ASP A 96 1.80 -6.08 26.65
CA ASP A 96 1.95 -7.53 26.59
C ASP A 96 0.59 -8.21 26.34
N GLY A 97 0.57 -9.18 25.44
CA GLY A 97 -0.64 -9.90 25.05
C GLY A 97 -0.62 -10.40 23.60
N THR A 98 -1.70 -11.04 23.21
CA THR A 98 -1.91 -11.53 21.83
C THR A 98 -2.88 -10.61 21.11
N PHE A 99 -2.45 -10.07 19.98
CA PHE A 99 -3.22 -9.17 19.14
C PHE A 99 -3.51 -9.81 17.79
N GLU A 100 -4.76 -9.70 17.35
CA GLU A 100 -5.15 -10.07 16.00
C GLU A 100 -5.21 -8.83 15.11
N LEU A 101 -4.67 -8.95 13.90
CA LEU A 101 -4.78 -7.96 12.84
C LEU A 101 -5.38 -8.64 11.62
N THR A 102 -6.46 -8.07 11.08
CA THR A 102 -6.99 -8.44 9.78
C THR A 102 -6.86 -7.25 8.83
N CYS A 103 -6.32 -7.43 7.63
CA CYS A 103 -6.28 -6.43 6.57
C CYS A 103 -7.09 -6.92 5.37
N GLY A 104 -7.93 -6.02 4.83
CA GLY A 104 -8.92 -6.32 3.78
C GLY A 104 -10.13 -7.11 4.28
N PRO A 105 -11.11 -6.51 5.01
CA PRO A 105 -11.16 -5.18 5.63
C PRO A 105 -10.39 -5.09 6.97
N THR A 106 -10.04 -3.87 7.39
CA THR A 106 -9.26 -3.64 8.63
C THR A 106 -10.02 -4.08 9.88
N GLY A 107 -9.47 -5.03 10.66
CA GLY A 107 -10.14 -5.63 11.82
C GLY A 107 -9.18 -6.31 12.82
N GLY A 108 -9.73 -6.89 13.90
CA GLY A 108 -8.98 -7.56 14.95
C GLY A 108 -8.81 -6.73 16.23
N THR A 109 -7.96 -7.20 17.16
CA THR A 109 -7.73 -6.60 18.49
C THR A 109 -6.49 -5.70 18.56
N HIS A 110 -5.68 -5.62 17.50
CA HIS A 110 -4.52 -4.74 17.47
C HIS A 110 -4.94 -3.25 17.68
N PRO A 111 -4.22 -2.45 18.48
CA PRO A 111 -4.63 -1.06 18.78
C PRO A 111 -4.49 -0.12 17.57
N GLU A 112 -3.43 -0.26 16.76
CA GLU A 112 -3.18 0.57 15.58
C GLU A 112 -3.48 -0.18 14.26
N ARG A 113 -4.68 -0.76 14.12
CA ARG A 113 -4.96 -1.66 12.98
C ARG A 113 -4.73 -1.02 11.61
N GLN A 114 -5.22 0.20 11.43
CA GLN A 114 -5.13 0.88 10.16
C GLN A 114 -3.67 1.17 9.81
N GLY A 115 -2.92 1.78 10.72
CA GLY A 115 -1.48 2.05 10.51
C GLY A 115 -0.65 0.78 10.35
N ALA A 116 -1.03 -0.34 10.99
CA ALA A 116 -0.37 -1.62 10.79
C ALA A 116 -0.65 -2.21 9.40
N CYS A 117 -1.89 -2.13 8.91
CA CYS A 117 -2.24 -2.55 7.55
C CYS A 117 -1.61 -1.65 6.49
N ASP A 118 -1.50 -0.34 6.73
CA ASP A 118 -0.89 0.62 5.80
C ASP A 118 0.63 0.40 5.60
N ARG A 119 1.27 -0.32 6.54
CA ARG A 119 2.68 -0.71 6.46
C ARG A 119 2.91 -2.00 5.67
N LEU A 120 1.86 -2.77 5.38
CA LEU A 120 2.02 -3.97 4.55
C LEU A 120 2.38 -3.57 3.11
N PRO A 121 3.25 -4.33 2.43
CA PRO A 121 3.57 -4.06 1.04
C PRO A 121 2.36 -4.36 0.16
N GLY A 122 1.87 -3.32 -0.50
CA GLY A 122 0.69 -3.36 -1.36
C GLY A 122 0.83 -2.33 -2.48
N LEU A 123 0.65 -2.78 -3.72
CA LEU A 123 0.75 -1.97 -4.92
C LEU A 123 -0.55 -2.09 -5.73
N THR A 124 -0.99 -0.96 -6.27
CA THR A 124 -1.97 -0.87 -7.34
C THR A 124 -1.22 -0.54 -8.63
N VAL A 125 -1.36 -1.40 -9.63
CA VAL A 125 -0.68 -1.31 -10.93
C VAL A 125 -1.75 -1.09 -11.99
N THR A 126 -1.72 0.06 -12.64
CA THR A 126 -2.60 0.38 -13.77
C THR A 126 -1.79 0.36 -15.06
N VAL A 127 -2.13 -0.53 -15.98
CA VAL A 127 -1.46 -0.69 -17.29
C VAL A 127 -2.40 -0.26 -18.41
N GLU A 128 -1.86 0.47 -19.38
CA GLU A 128 -2.60 0.96 -20.54
C GLU A 128 -1.77 0.76 -21.81
N ARG A 129 -2.47 0.47 -22.92
CA ARG A 129 -1.91 0.43 -24.28
C ARG A 129 -0.74 -0.56 -24.41
N SER A 130 -0.75 -1.65 -23.64
CA SER A 130 0.27 -2.70 -23.76
C SER A 130 0.12 -3.52 -25.04
N GLY A 131 -1.09 -3.59 -25.60
CA GLY A 131 -1.40 -4.45 -26.75
C GLY A 131 -1.47 -5.94 -26.41
N VAL A 132 -1.32 -6.32 -25.13
CA VAL A 132 -1.42 -7.69 -24.65
C VAL A 132 -2.81 -7.94 -24.06
N ALA A 133 -3.49 -8.99 -24.54
CA ALA A 133 -4.82 -9.33 -24.09
C ALA A 133 -4.84 -9.64 -22.58
N GLY A 134 -5.67 -8.93 -21.82
CA GLY A 134 -5.81 -9.12 -20.38
C GLY A 134 -4.70 -8.49 -19.52
N ALA A 135 -3.73 -7.80 -20.13
CA ALA A 135 -2.67 -7.11 -19.39
C ALA A 135 -2.97 -5.62 -19.14
N ASP A 136 -3.86 -5.01 -19.93
CA ASP A 136 -4.37 -3.66 -19.67
C ASP A 136 -5.46 -3.71 -18.58
N GLY A 137 -5.44 -2.73 -17.69
CA GLY A 137 -6.38 -2.66 -16.56
C GLY A 137 -5.73 -2.20 -15.26
N THR A 138 -6.49 -2.23 -14.17
CA THR A 138 -5.98 -1.94 -12.82
C THR A 138 -5.94 -3.23 -12.00
N PHE A 139 -4.78 -3.49 -11.40
CA PHE A 139 -4.47 -4.71 -10.69
C PHE A 139 -3.97 -4.39 -9.28
N GLU A 140 -4.47 -5.14 -8.31
CA GLU A 140 -4.01 -5.09 -6.94
C GLU A 140 -2.97 -6.19 -6.72
N LEU A 141 -1.88 -5.86 -6.03
CA LEU A 141 -0.82 -6.78 -5.66
C LEU A 141 -0.48 -6.54 -4.19
N THR A 142 -0.71 -7.55 -3.35
CA THR A 142 -0.27 -7.55 -1.96
C THR A 142 0.80 -8.60 -1.79
N CYS A 143 1.90 -8.26 -1.11
CA CYS A 143 2.97 -9.20 -0.80
C CYS A 143 3.08 -9.36 0.71
N GLY A 144 2.89 -10.59 1.21
CA GLY A 144 2.88 -10.92 2.63
C GLY A 144 1.52 -10.72 3.32
N PRO A 145 0.53 -11.60 3.08
CA PRO A 145 0.48 -12.74 2.14
C PRO A 145 0.26 -12.32 0.68
N THR A 146 0.70 -13.15 -0.27
CA THR A 146 0.50 -12.91 -1.70
C THR A 146 -0.99 -12.88 -2.05
N GLY A 147 -1.47 -11.77 -2.63
CA GLY A 147 -2.89 -11.57 -2.93
C GLY A 147 -3.18 -10.46 -3.95
N GLY A 148 -4.47 -10.16 -4.15
CA GLY A 148 -4.97 -9.15 -5.08
C GLY A 148 -5.44 -9.72 -6.43
N THR A 149 -5.66 -8.83 -7.40
CA THR A 149 -6.19 -9.17 -8.73
C THR A 149 -5.11 -9.32 -9.80
N HIS A 150 -3.84 -9.05 -9.48
CA HIS A 150 -2.73 -9.17 -10.42
C HIS A 150 -2.63 -10.59 -11.01
N PRO A 151 -2.40 -10.77 -12.33
CA PRO A 151 -2.36 -12.09 -12.96
C PRO A 151 -1.19 -12.95 -12.46
N GLU A 152 -0.02 -12.35 -12.26
CA GLU A 152 1.22 -13.03 -11.84
C GLU A 152 1.60 -12.75 -10.38
N ARG A 153 0.64 -12.75 -9.44
CA ARG A 153 0.88 -12.30 -8.04
C ARG A 153 2.15 -12.87 -7.41
N GLN A 154 2.33 -14.20 -7.51
CA GLN A 154 3.45 -14.87 -6.88
C GLN A 154 4.77 -14.46 -7.54
N GLY A 155 4.87 -14.50 -8.87
CA GLY A 155 6.07 -14.07 -9.59
C GLY A 155 6.40 -12.60 -9.36
N ALA A 156 5.39 -11.74 -9.30
CA ALA A 156 5.55 -10.31 -9.02
C ALA A 156 6.09 -10.08 -7.60
N CYS A 157 5.54 -10.76 -6.60
CA CYS A 157 6.05 -10.68 -5.24
C CYS A 157 7.45 -11.29 -5.09
N ASP A 158 7.75 -12.41 -5.75
CA ASP A 158 9.07 -13.04 -5.72
C ASP A 158 10.12 -12.10 -6.34
N ARG A 159 9.79 -11.44 -7.45
CA ARG A 159 10.65 -10.43 -8.08
C ARG A 159 10.90 -9.23 -7.17
N LEU A 160 9.86 -8.71 -6.52
CA LEU A 160 9.98 -7.59 -5.59
C LEU A 160 10.80 -7.97 -4.35
N ALA A 161 10.68 -9.21 -3.88
CA ALA A 161 11.47 -9.73 -2.76
C ALA A 161 12.94 -9.93 -3.14
N GLU A 162 13.23 -10.41 -4.36
CA GLU A 162 14.59 -10.60 -4.88
C GLU A 162 15.40 -9.29 -4.90
N VAL A 163 14.77 -8.20 -5.34
CA VAL A 163 15.42 -6.88 -5.40
C VAL A 163 15.30 -6.08 -4.10
N GLY A 164 14.42 -6.51 -3.19
CA GLY A 164 14.21 -5.90 -1.89
C GLY A 164 15.52 -5.74 -1.11
N GLY A 165 15.70 -4.61 -0.43
CA GLY A 165 16.89 -4.33 0.36
C GLY A 165 18.19 -4.07 -0.44
N THR A 166 18.19 -4.21 -1.77
CA THR A 166 19.35 -3.89 -2.62
C THR A 166 19.31 -2.44 -3.11
N ARG A 167 20.47 -1.89 -3.54
CA ARG A 167 20.49 -0.58 -4.22
C ARG A 167 19.63 -0.58 -5.49
N ALA A 168 19.69 -1.66 -6.26
CA ALA A 168 18.86 -1.82 -7.45
C ALA A 168 17.36 -1.77 -7.11
N GLY A 169 16.95 -2.36 -5.99
CA GLY A 169 15.59 -2.25 -5.47
C GLY A 169 15.22 -0.81 -5.10
N GLN A 170 16.11 -0.09 -4.40
CA GLN A 170 15.85 1.30 -3.97
C GLN A 170 15.54 2.26 -5.14
N ASP A 171 16.08 1.95 -6.33
CA ASP A 171 15.92 2.71 -7.56
C ASP A 171 14.88 2.13 -8.53
N LEU A 172 14.34 0.94 -8.27
CA LEU A 172 13.39 0.24 -9.16
C LEU A 172 12.19 1.11 -9.56
N PHE A 173 11.63 1.82 -8.59
CA PHE A 173 10.50 2.74 -8.78
C PHE A 173 10.92 4.19 -9.02
N ARG A 174 12.21 4.50 -9.11
CA ARG A 174 12.66 5.87 -9.40
C ARG A 174 12.86 6.05 -10.91
N PRO A 175 12.49 7.21 -11.46
CA PRO A 175 12.90 7.57 -12.82
C PRO A 175 14.42 7.57 -12.96
N ALA A 176 14.90 7.44 -14.19
CA ALA A 176 16.32 7.63 -14.48
C ALA A 176 16.78 9.03 -14.01
N PRO A 177 17.98 9.15 -13.41
CA PRO A 177 18.51 10.45 -13.00
C PRO A 177 18.60 11.43 -14.17
N GLU A 178 18.42 12.71 -13.88
CA GLU A 178 18.62 13.76 -14.89
C GLU A 178 20.05 13.68 -15.47
N GLY A 179 20.17 13.92 -16.79
CA GLY A 179 21.44 13.82 -17.49
C GLY A 179 21.91 12.38 -17.78
N THR A 180 21.11 11.35 -17.44
CA THR A 180 21.37 9.99 -17.90
C THR A 180 21.32 9.93 -19.42
N MET A 181 22.35 9.35 -20.03
CA MET A 181 22.41 9.17 -21.48
C MET A 181 21.52 7.99 -21.89
N CYS A 182 20.27 8.29 -22.26
CA CYS A 182 19.28 7.32 -22.72
C CYS A 182 19.24 7.28 -24.25
N THR A 183 19.03 6.09 -24.83
CA THR A 183 18.84 5.98 -26.28
C THR A 183 17.45 6.50 -26.65
N MET A 184 17.32 7.12 -27.83
CA MET A 184 16.02 7.58 -28.36
C MET A 184 15.20 6.44 -28.99
N ILE A 185 15.37 5.20 -28.52
CA ILE A 185 14.65 4.04 -29.03
C ILE A 185 13.25 4.05 -28.44
N TYR A 186 12.25 4.22 -29.31
CA TYR A 186 10.85 4.12 -28.91
C TYR A 186 10.41 2.66 -28.85
N GLY A 187 9.92 2.23 -27.68
CA GLY A 187 9.53 0.85 -27.38
C GLY A 187 8.02 0.61 -27.39
N GLY A 188 7.24 1.58 -27.88
CA GLY A 188 5.79 1.52 -27.97
C GLY A 188 5.05 2.42 -26.97
N ASP A 189 3.73 2.41 -27.11
CA ASP A 189 2.82 3.31 -26.39
C ASP A 189 2.51 2.88 -24.95
N ALA A 190 2.96 1.70 -24.53
CA ALA A 190 2.59 1.16 -23.22
C ALA A 190 3.01 2.09 -22.07
N SER A 191 2.10 2.30 -21.13
CA SER A 191 2.32 3.06 -19.91
C SER A 191 1.75 2.31 -18.71
N ALA A 192 2.44 2.40 -17.58
CA ALA A 192 2.00 1.82 -16.33
C ALA A 192 2.14 2.82 -15.19
N ARG A 193 1.10 2.99 -14.38
CA ARG A 193 1.15 3.74 -13.13
C ARG A 193 1.14 2.76 -11.96
N ILE A 194 2.09 2.92 -11.04
CA ILE A 194 2.25 2.07 -9.87
C ILE A 194 2.14 2.94 -8.63
N VAL A 195 1.17 2.63 -7.77
CA VAL A 195 0.90 3.37 -6.53
C VAL A 195 0.84 2.42 -5.36
N GLY A 196 1.38 2.79 -4.21
CA GLY A 196 1.18 2.00 -3.00
C GLY A 196 2.30 2.16 -1.98
N THR A 197 2.58 1.08 -1.28
CA THR A 197 3.65 0.98 -0.28
C THR A 197 4.51 -0.23 -0.58
N TRP A 198 5.82 -0.06 -0.59
CA TRP A 198 6.79 -1.14 -0.73
C TRP A 198 8.00 -0.87 0.15
N GLU A 199 8.44 -1.87 0.94
CA GLU A 199 9.55 -1.72 1.90
C GLU A 199 9.39 -0.49 2.83
N GLY A 200 8.14 -0.22 3.26
CA GLY A 200 7.80 0.93 4.11
C GLY A 200 7.85 2.30 3.42
N ARG A 201 8.12 2.36 2.10
CA ARG A 201 8.16 3.58 1.31
C ARG A 201 6.93 3.72 0.44
N ARG A 202 6.39 4.93 0.35
CA ARG A 202 5.33 5.24 -0.61
C ARG A 202 5.90 5.24 -2.01
N VAL A 203 5.20 4.54 -2.90
CA VAL A 203 5.49 4.49 -4.33
C VAL A 203 4.33 5.20 -5.05
N ASP A 204 4.67 6.14 -5.92
CA ASP A 204 3.77 6.69 -6.93
C ASP A 204 4.64 7.05 -8.12
N THR A 205 4.57 6.23 -9.16
CA THR A 205 5.38 6.44 -10.36
C THR A 205 4.64 5.98 -11.59
N THR A 206 4.91 6.67 -12.70
CA THR A 206 4.60 6.18 -14.04
C THR A 206 5.87 5.63 -14.67
N VAL A 207 5.72 4.56 -15.44
CA VAL A 207 6.76 3.94 -16.26
C VAL A 207 6.23 3.88 -17.68
N THR A 208 7.03 4.30 -18.66
CA THR A 208 6.64 4.27 -20.07
C THR A 208 7.60 3.41 -20.87
N ARG A 209 7.45 3.40 -22.20
CA ARG A 209 8.43 2.83 -23.14
C ARG A 209 8.88 3.87 -24.17
N GLY A 210 8.96 5.13 -23.76
CA GLY A 210 9.29 6.26 -24.64
C GLY A 210 10.75 6.31 -25.10
N ASP A 211 11.68 5.78 -24.30
CA ASP A 211 13.12 5.77 -24.57
C ASP A 211 13.80 4.51 -23.98
N GLY A 212 15.11 4.34 -24.23
CA GLY A 212 15.86 3.18 -23.78
C GLY A 212 15.96 3.00 -22.26
N CYS A 213 15.95 4.08 -21.49
CA CYS A 213 16.00 4.01 -20.03
C CYS A 213 14.64 3.58 -19.47
N GLU A 214 13.55 4.13 -20.01
CA GLU A 214 12.19 3.75 -19.61
C GLU A 214 11.88 2.30 -20.02
N ILE A 215 12.33 1.85 -21.19
CA ILE A 215 12.25 0.44 -21.60
C ILE A 215 13.01 -0.46 -20.61
N ALA A 216 14.25 -0.11 -20.24
CA ALA A 216 15.03 -0.89 -19.28
C ALA A 216 14.34 -0.95 -17.91
N ARG A 217 13.73 0.16 -17.49
CA ARG A 217 13.00 0.24 -16.23
C ARG A 217 11.73 -0.59 -16.23
N TRP A 218 10.94 -0.54 -17.31
CA TRP A 218 9.80 -1.44 -17.53
C TRP A 218 10.22 -2.91 -17.41
N ASN A 219 11.30 -3.24 -18.10
CA ASN A 219 11.87 -4.57 -18.18
C ASN A 219 12.37 -5.12 -16.83
N ASN A 220 12.86 -4.25 -15.94
CA ASN A 220 13.29 -4.61 -14.59
C ASN A 220 12.12 -4.88 -13.63
N LEU A 221 10.93 -4.37 -13.96
CA LEU A 221 9.70 -4.57 -13.22
C LEU A 221 8.93 -5.82 -13.65
N VAL A 222 9.31 -6.51 -14.73
CA VAL A 222 8.68 -7.79 -15.08
C VAL A 222 8.97 -8.84 -13.98
N PRO A 223 7.95 -9.58 -13.46
CA PRO A 223 6.57 -9.69 -13.95
C PRO A 223 5.51 -8.87 -13.17
N VAL A 224 5.89 -7.80 -12.46
CA VAL A 224 4.94 -6.78 -11.95
C VAL A 224 4.28 -6.01 -13.10
N LEU A 225 5.01 -5.86 -14.22
CA LEU A 225 4.49 -5.36 -15.48
C LEU A 225 4.49 -6.48 -16.52
N PRO A 226 3.62 -6.44 -17.54
CA PRO A 226 3.62 -7.45 -18.59
C PRO A 226 4.94 -7.42 -19.37
N ASP A 227 5.38 -8.59 -19.83
CA ASP A 227 6.54 -8.70 -20.72
C ASP A 227 6.15 -8.29 -22.15
N LEU A 228 6.91 -7.34 -22.71
CA LEU A 228 6.66 -6.71 -24.01
C LEU A 228 7.94 -6.70 -24.87
N ARG A 229 8.81 -7.68 -24.68
CA ARG A 229 10.06 -7.82 -25.45
C ARG A 229 9.85 -8.52 -26.79
#